data_AF-A0A7X7KXN2-F1
#
_entry.id   AF-A0A7X7KXN2-F1
#
_cell.length_a   1.000
_cell.length_b   1.000
_cell.length_c   1.000
_cell.angle_alpha   90.00
_cell.angle_beta   90.00
_cell.angle_gamma   90.00
#
_symmetry.space_group_name_H-M   'P 1'
#
loop_
_entity.id
_entity.type
_entity.pdbx_description
1 polymer ?
#
loop_
_entity_poly.entity_id
_entity_poly.type
_entity_poly.pdbx_seq_one_letter_code
_entity_poly.pdbx_strand_id
1 'polypeptide(L)' 'ELQPQSYRDSVLDPVCTRRLAIEAGVSFGWERYLGPTGRMIALDRFGASGPYKDLAKRFGFTVENVLAQARELLA' A
#
# COMPACT_ATOMS: atom_id res chain seq x y z
N GLU A 1 20.24 11.88 7.59
CA GLU A 1 21.29 10.99 7.04
C GLU A 1 20.65 9.89 6.21
N LEU A 2 21.36 9.37 5.21
CA LEU A 2 20.88 8.25 4.40
C LEU A 2 21.10 6.94 5.16
N GLN A 3 20.08 6.09 5.27
CA GLN A 3 20.21 4.82 5.97
C GLN A 3 21.07 3.81 5.16
N PRO A 4 21.94 3.02 5.82
CA PRO A 4 22.73 1.99 5.15
C PRO A 4 21.84 0.97 4.42
N GLN A 5 22.35 0.42 3.31
CA GLN A 5 21.60 -0.57 2.51
C GLN A 5 21.25 -1.81 3.32
N SER A 6 22.17 -2.31 4.15
CA SER A 6 21.96 -3.49 5.01
C SER A 6 20.77 -3.32 5.97
N TYR A 7 20.52 -2.11 6.46
CA TYR A 7 19.36 -1.82 7.29
C TYR A 7 18.08 -1.74 6.47
N ARG A 8 18.14 -1.16 5.27
CA ARG A 8 16.97 -1.11 4.38
C ARG A 8 16.54 -2.52 3.94
N ASP A 9 17.50 -3.37 3.62
CA ASP A 9 17.26 -4.76 3.23
C ASP A 9 16.76 -5.61 4.41
N SER A 10 17.14 -5.30 5.65
CA SER A 10 16.61 -6.02 6.82
C SER A 10 15.14 -5.69 7.11
N VAL A 11 14.66 -4.51 6.68
CA VAL A 11 13.24 -4.11 6.80
C VAL A 11 12.44 -4.54 5.58
N LEU A 12 13.00 -4.34 4.39
CA LEU A 12 12.36 -4.62 3.10
C LEU A 12 13.22 -5.60 2.30
N ASP A 13 13.11 -6.89 2.64
CA ASP A 13 13.87 -7.97 2.00
C ASP A 13 13.76 -7.86 0.46
N PRO A 14 14.89 -7.67 -0.26
CA PRO A 14 14.88 -7.52 -1.71
C PRO A 14 14.38 -8.76 -2.44
N VAL A 15 14.40 -9.95 -1.82
CA VAL A 15 13.84 -11.19 -2.38
C VAL A 15 12.31 -11.19 -2.31
N CYS A 16 11.73 -10.52 -1.31
CA CYS A 16 10.28 -10.38 -1.16
C CYS A 16 9.75 -9.23 -2.04
N THR A 17 9.41 -9.53 -3.29
CA THR A 17 8.93 -8.55 -4.28
C THR A 17 7.42 -8.34 -4.27
N ARG A 18 6.66 -9.23 -3.64
CA ARG A 18 5.20 -9.14 -3.48
C ARG A 18 4.87 -8.27 -2.27
N ARG A 19 4.70 -6.96 -2.50
CA ARG A 19 4.47 -5.96 -1.46
C ARG A 19 3.11 -5.29 -1.65
N LEU A 20 2.36 -5.11 -0.55
CA LEU A 20 1.12 -4.35 -0.52
C LEU A 20 1.28 -3.15 0.41
N ALA A 21 1.25 -1.93 -0.13
CA ALA A 21 1.19 -0.70 0.67
C ALA A 21 -0.25 -0.26 0.91
N ILE A 22 -0.50 0.40 2.04
CA ILE A 22 -1.82 0.86 2.45
C ILE A 22 -1.67 2.26 3.04
N GLU A 23 -2.21 3.28 2.38
CA GLU A 23 -2.16 4.66 2.86
C GLU A 23 -3.39 5.43 2.38
N ALA A 24 -4.02 6.20 3.27
CA ALA A 24 -5.11 7.11 2.92
C ALA A 24 -4.59 8.42 2.28
N GLY A 25 -3.76 8.27 1.25
CA GLY A 25 -3.05 9.32 0.51
C GLY A 25 -2.79 8.89 -0.92
N VAL A 26 -2.11 9.75 -1.69
CA VAL A 26 -1.79 9.46 -3.09
C VAL A 26 -0.78 8.31 -3.20
N SER A 27 -0.89 7.51 -4.26
CA SER A 27 0.03 6.41 -4.53
C SER A 27 1.42 6.89 -4.95
N PHE A 28 1.50 8.11 -5.48
CA PHE A 28 2.73 8.69 -6.00
C PHE A 28 3.86 8.67 -4.97
N GLY A 29 4.97 8.02 -5.34
CA GLY A 29 6.17 7.88 -4.54
C GLY A 29 6.33 6.50 -3.92
N TRP A 30 5.24 5.73 -3.72
CA TRP A 30 5.30 4.39 -3.13
C TRP A 30 5.86 3.33 -4.09
N GLU A 31 5.82 3.57 -5.40
CA GLU A 31 6.37 2.68 -6.43
C GLU A 31 7.84 2.33 -6.20
N ARG A 32 8.62 3.26 -5.59
CA ARG A 32 10.03 3.05 -5.25
C ARG A 32 10.27 1.93 -4.24
N TYR A 33 9.26 1.59 -3.43
CA TYR A 33 9.32 0.53 -2.43
C TYR A 33 8.55 -0.72 -2.86
N LEU A 34 7.53 -0.56 -3.69
CA LEU A 34 6.67 -1.65 -4.13
C LEU A 34 7.27 -2.45 -5.29
N GLY A 35 8.02 -1.80 -6.18
CA GLY A 35 8.53 -2.44 -7.39
C GLY A 35 7.40 -2.82 -8.37
N PRO A 36 7.73 -3.53 -9.46
CA PRO A 36 6.81 -3.78 -10.58
C PRO A 36 5.68 -4.76 -10.24
N THR A 37 5.85 -5.58 -9.21
CA THR A 37 4.87 -6.59 -8.79
C THR A 37 4.07 -6.16 -7.57
N GLY A 38 4.40 -5.02 -6.96
CA GLY A 38 3.69 -4.55 -5.78
C GLY A 38 2.34 -3.92 -6.11
N ARG A 39 1.49 -3.83 -5.10
CA ARG A 39 0.17 -3.19 -5.16
C ARG A 39 0.01 -2.18 -4.05
N MET A 40 -0.97 -1.30 -4.19
CA MET A 40 -1.28 -0.30 -3.16
C MET A 40 -2.78 -0.08 -3.03
N ILE A 41 -3.23 0.13 -1.79
CA ILE A 41 -4.53 0.74 -1.49
C ILE A 41 -4.25 2.22 -1.16
N ALA A 42 -4.65 3.09 -2.09
CA ALA A 42 -4.38 4.53 -2.09
C ALA A 42 -5.65 5.34 -2.37
N LEU A 43 -5.54 6.67 -2.28
CA LEU A 43 -6.57 7.63 -2.61
C LEU A 43 -6.03 8.64 -3.65
N ASP A 44 -6.04 8.25 -4.93
CA ASP A 44 -5.52 9.05 -6.07
C ASP A 44 -6.51 10.09 -6.64
N ARG A 45 -7.56 10.39 -5.87
CA ARG A 45 -8.59 11.36 -6.23
C ARG A 45 -9.02 12.11 -4.99
N PHE A 46 -9.69 13.24 -5.20
CA PHE A 46 -10.33 13.95 -4.08
C PHE A 46 -11.33 13.04 -3.34
N GLY A 47 -11.44 13.32 -2.04
CA GLY A 47 -12.36 12.66 -1.14
C GLY A 47 -13.83 13.03 -1.41
N ALA A 48 -14.65 12.85 -0.39
CA ALA A 48 -16.06 13.23 -0.42
C ALA A 48 -16.49 13.70 0.96
N SER A 49 -17.59 14.45 1.04
CA SER A 49 -18.21 14.80 2.32
C SER A 49 -18.96 13.59 2.88
N GLY A 50 -18.68 13.22 4.13
CA GLY A 50 -19.36 12.14 4.83
C GLY A 50 -18.62 11.65 6.08
N PRO A 51 -19.25 10.78 6.88
CA PRO A 51 -18.61 10.17 8.04
C PRO A 51 -17.40 9.31 7.64
N TYR A 52 -16.34 9.33 8.44
CA TYR A 52 -15.10 8.59 8.18
C TYR A 52 -15.32 7.12 7.86
N LYS A 53 -16.18 6.41 8.61
CA LYS A 53 -16.41 4.97 8.42
C LYS A 53 -17.00 4.65 7.03
N ASP A 54 -17.92 5.49 6.57
CA ASP A 54 -18.56 5.32 5.27
C ASP A 54 -17.57 5.63 4.14
N LEU A 55 -16.76 6.68 4.31
CA LEU A 55 -15.72 7.04 3.36
C LEU A 55 -14.61 5.99 3.29
N ALA A 56 -14.12 5.48 4.43
CA ALA A 56 -13.12 4.42 4.48
C ALA A 56 -13.61 3.17 3.76
N LYS A 57 -14.86 2.75 4.01
CA LYS A 57 -15.49 1.63 3.30
C LYS A 57 -15.60 1.90 1.79
N ARG A 58 -16.07 3.08 1.41
CA ARG A 58 -16.24 3.49 0.00
C ARG A 58 -14.92 3.54 -0.76
N PHE A 59 -13.84 3.96 -0.11
CA PHE A 59 -12.51 4.07 -0.72
C PHE A 59 -11.66 2.80 -0.55
N GLY A 60 -12.21 1.72 0.01
CA GLY A 60 -11.55 0.42 0.08
C GLY A 60 -10.55 0.27 1.23
N PHE A 61 -10.54 1.18 2.20
CA PHE A 61 -9.76 1.07 3.44
C PHE A 61 -10.49 0.18 4.45
N THR A 62 -10.60 -1.10 4.10
CA THR A 62 -11.26 -2.14 4.91
C THR A 62 -10.36 -3.36 5.02
N VAL A 63 -10.51 -4.10 6.11
CA VAL A 63 -9.73 -5.33 6.34
C VAL A 63 -10.01 -6.35 5.24
N GLU A 64 -11.26 -6.45 4.82
CA GLU A 64 -11.71 -7.37 3.78
C GLU A 64 -11.01 -7.07 2.44
N ASN A 65 -10.94 -5.80 2.04
CA ASN A 65 -10.24 -5.41 0.82
C ASN A 65 -8.73 -5.63 0.92
N VAL A 66 -8.12 -5.33 2.07
CA VAL A 66 -6.68 -5.59 2.31
C VAL A 66 -6.37 -7.07 2.14
N LEU A 67 -7.17 -7.95 2.75
CA LEU A 67 -6.99 -9.40 2.66
C LEU A 67 -7.21 -9.91 1.24
N ALA A 68 -8.20 -9.37 0.52
CA ALA A 68 -8.44 -9.72 -0.88
C ALA A 68 -7.24 -9.37 -1.76
N GLN A 69 -6.75 -8.12 -1.67
CA GLN A 69 -5.59 -7.66 -2.44
C GLN A 69 -4.31 -8.42 -2.08
N ALA A 70 -4.10 -8.73 -0.80
CA ALA A 70 -2.94 -9.53 -0.36
C ALA A 70 -3.00 -10.96 -0.89
N ARG A 71 -4.18 -11.58 -0.95
CA ARG A 71 -4.36 -12.93 -1.53
C ARG A 71 -4.14 -12.93 -3.04
N GLU A 72 -4.70 -11.96 -3.75
CA GLU A 72 -4.48 -11.80 -5.20
C GLU A 72 -3.00 -11.59 -5.53
N LEU A 73 -2.28 -10.86 -4.69
CA LEU A 73 -0.86 -10.61 -4.86
C LEU A 73 0.00 -11.87 -4.70
N LEU A 74 -0.48 -12.85 -3.94
CA LEU A 74 0.21 -14.13 -3.68
C LEU A 74 -0.17 -15.24 -4.66
N ALA A 75 -1.26 -15.08 -5.40
CA ALA A 75 -1.69 -15.99 -6.46
C ALA A 75 -0.73 -15.92 -7.66
#